data_AF-A0A2V7JE00-F1
#
_entry.id   AF-A0A2V7JE00-F1
#
_cell.length_a   1.000
_cell.length_b   1.000
_cell.length_c   1.000
_cell.angle_alpha   90.00
_cell.angle_beta   90.00
_cell.angle_gamma   90.00
#
_symmetry.space_group_name_H-M   'P 1'
#
loop_
_entity.id
_entity.type
_entity.pdbx_description
1 polymer ?
#
loop_
_entity_poly.entity_id
_entity_poly.type
_entity_poly.pdbx_seq_one_letter_code
_entity_poly.pdbx_strand_id
1 'polypeptide(L)'
;MRSSRLSRRFGSECACSLGPSSRTPACSSIFFDVTKRELAETSRVQKLLAGSRWSLLAGLYSFQPVASDLELLGRLGSIASLVGVPWLSAADPRLAGSASVHLSPDPDDWSTDPLPAWQALRRTPEARWIGLAMPRFLLRLAYGERGTRCEALPFEELSHSPAHEDYLWGNPTLACLLVLVHAIAASGRPMYSGMNLEIGELPCAGGQSCIEALLGERAAERLLDRGLMPLVGMRDADGVRLLRFQSIADPPTPLRF
;
A
#
# COMPACT_ATOMS: atom_id res chain seq x y z
N MET A 1 32.04 19.54 5.72
CA MET A 1 31.54 18.75 6.88
C MET A 1 30.01 18.72 6.83
N ARG A 2 29.41 17.74 6.13
CA ARG A 2 27.96 17.46 6.20
C ARG A 2 27.81 16.09 6.87
N SER A 3 27.37 16.15 8.11
CA SER A 3 27.16 15.02 9.01
C SER A 3 26.17 14.01 8.45
N SER A 4 26.55 12.75 8.55
CA SER A 4 25.81 11.52 8.26
C SER A 4 24.52 11.40 9.07
N ARG A 5 23.36 11.60 8.43
CA ARG A 5 22.03 11.31 9.02
C ARG A 5 21.46 9.92 8.68
N LEU A 6 22.18 9.08 7.95
CA LEU A 6 21.60 7.91 7.25
C LEU A 6 22.03 6.53 7.77
N SER A 7 22.46 6.43 9.02
CA SER A 7 22.55 5.13 9.69
C SER A 7 22.03 5.18 11.12
N ARG A 8 20.80 5.65 11.31
CA ARG A 8 20.01 5.02 12.38
C ARG A 8 19.45 3.73 11.78
N ARG A 9 20.28 2.69 11.74
CA ARG A 9 19.74 1.34 11.94
C ARG A 9 19.04 1.45 13.29
N PHE A 10 17.72 1.58 13.31
CA PHE A 10 16.99 1.18 14.49
C PHE A 10 17.22 -0.32 14.57
N GLY A 11 18.29 -0.71 15.26
CA GLY A 11 18.62 -2.07 15.63
C GLY A 11 17.62 -2.53 16.68
N SER A 12 16.36 -2.62 16.28
CA SER A 12 15.42 -3.52 16.89
C SER A 12 15.14 -4.54 15.81
N GLU A 13 15.60 -5.77 16.00
CA GLU A 13 14.90 -6.91 15.42
C GLU A 13 13.46 -6.80 15.92
N CYS A 14 12.59 -6.15 15.13
CA CYS A 14 11.17 -6.17 15.39
C CYS A 14 10.69 -7.57 15.00
N ALA A 15 10.93 -8.54 15.88
CA ALA A 15 10.18 -9.78 15.85
C ALA A 15 8.71 -9.39 16.09
N CYS A 16 7.91 -9.37 15.02
CA CYS A 16 6.45 -9.32 15.15
C CYS A 16 6.03 -10.63 15.84
N SER A 17 6.04 -10.62 17.17
CA SER A 17 5.65 -11.74 18.01
C SER A 17 4.14 -11.71 18.21
N LEU A 18 3.42 -12.34 17.28
CA LEU A 18 2.01 -12.66 17.47
C LEU A 18 1.94 -14.01 18.22
N GLY A 19 1.94 -13.96 19.55
CA GLY A 19 1.51 -15.06 20.43
C GLY A 19 2.62 -15.98 20.99
N PRO A 20 2.33 -16.70 22.11
CA PRO A 20 3.30 -17.51 22.84
C PRO A 20 3.38 -18.92 22.24
N SER A 21 4.12 -19.12 21.16
CA SER A 21 4.57 -20.47 20.80
C SER A 21 5.95 -20.43 20.13
N SER A 22 6.81 -21.37 20.54
CA SER A 22 8.27 -21.29 20.45
C SER A 22 8.87 -21.56 19.06
N ARG A 23 8.15 -21.28 17.97
CA ARG A 23 8.67 -21.45 16.58
C ARG A 23 8.07 -20.43 15.59
N THR A 24 7.98 -19.16 15.97
CA THR A 24 7.62 -18.11 15.01
C THR A 24 8.81 -17.85 14.08
N PRO A 25 8.65 -17.90 12.74
CA PRO A 25 9.70 -17.44 11.85
C PRO A 25 10.00 -15.97 12.15
N ALA A 26 11.26 -15.65 12.43
CA ALA A 26 11.67 -14.28 12.71
C ALA A 26 11.57 -13.47 11.41
N CYS A 27 10.48 -12.70 11.26
CA CYS A 27 10.36 -11.70 10.22
C CYS A 27 11.18 -10.48 10.67
N SER A 28 12.34 -10.25 10.03
CA SER A 28 13.14 -9.05 10.29
C SER A 28 12.75 -7.95 9.30
N SER A 29 12.24 -6.85 9.82
CA SER A 29 11.94 -5.64 9.04
C SER A 29 13.08 -4.64 9.18
N ILE A 30 13.52 -4.05 8.07
CA ILE A 30 14.45 -2.92 8.07
C ILE A 30 13.74 -1.72 7.47
N PHE A 31 13.65 -0.64 8.25
CA PHE A 31 13.03 0.61 7.83
C PHE A 31 14.09 1.58 7.31
N PHE A 32 13.77 2.23 6.19
CA PHE A 32 14.59 3.26 5.60
C PHE A 32 13.74 4.52 5.41
N ASP A 33 14.19 5.64 5.97
CA ASP A 33 13.62 6.95 5.72
C ASP A 33 14.32 7.54 4.48
N VAL A 34 13.66 7.43 3.33
CA VAL A 34 14.17 7.83 2.02
C VAL A 34 13.04 8.55 1.29
N THR A 35 13.34 9.63 0.58
CA THR A 35 12.35 10.30 -0.28
C THR A 35 12.32 9.65 -1.67
N LYS A 36 11.22 9.80 -2.43
CA LYS A 36 11.19 9.35 -3.85
C LYS A 36 12.34 9.94 -4.68
N ARG A 37 12.74 11.19 -4.39
CA ARG A 37 13.86 11.87 -5.05
C ARG A 37 15.18 11.15 -4.78
N GLU A 38 15.44 10.80 -3.53
CA GLU A 38 16.65 10.04 -3.16
C GLU A 38 16.59 8.61 -3.69
N LEU A 39 15.40 8.01 -3.76
CA LEU A 39 15.18 6.69 -4.36
C LEU A 39 15.48 6.68 -5.86
N ALA A 40 15.25 7.80 -6.56
CA ALA A 40 15.60 7.96 -7.96
C ALA A 40 17.12 7.98 -8.22
N GLU A 41 17.94 8.20 -7.18
CA GLU A 41 19.41 8.14 -7.23
C GLU A 41 19.89 6.68 -7.16
N THR A 42 20.01 6.03 -8.32
CA THR A 42 20.26 4.58 -8.50
C THR A 42 21.39 3.99 -7.63
N SER A 43 22.48 4.74 -7.42
CA SER A 43 23.66 4.27 -6.69
C SER A 43 23.41 4.03 -5.19
N ARG A 44 22.41 4.69 -4.61
CA ARG A 44 22.04 4.52 -3.19
C ARG A 44 21.16 3.30 -2.97
N VAL A 45 20.17 3.10 -3.83
CA VAL A 45 19.23 1.97 -3.72
C VAL A 45 19.94 0.64 -3.93
N GLN A 46 20.80 0.54 -4.94
CA GLN A 46 21.58 -0.68 -5.17
C GLN A 46 22.46 -1.05 -3.98
N LYS A 47 23.12 -0.05 -3.35
CA LYS A 47 23.92 -0.26 -2.13
C LYS A 47 23.07 -0.68 -0.94
N LEU A 48 21.84 -0.17 -0.84
CA LEU A 48 20.90 -0.50 0.24
C LEU A 48 20.43 -1.95 0.16
N LEU A 49 20.19 -2.41 -1.07
CA LEU A 49 19.66 -3.75 -1.33
C LEU A 49 20.76 -4.81 -1.40
N ALA A 50 22.00 -4.41 -1.66
CA ALA A 50 23.16 -5.29 -1.66
C ALA A 50 23.45 -5.84 -0.25
N GLY A 51 23.50 -7.18 -0.13
CA GLY A 51 24.01 -7.87 1.06
C GLY A 51 22.98 -8.49 2.00
N SER A 52 21.67 -8.43 1.70
CA SER A 52 20.62 -9.06 2.52
C SER A 52 19.62 -9.82 1.64
N ARG A 53 19.07 -10.93 2.15
CA ARG A 53 17.98 -11.67 1.49
C ARG A 53 16.66 -11.03 1.87
N TRP A 54 16.19 -10.10 1.03
CA TRP A 54 14.87 -9.49 1.18
C TRP A 54 13.79 -10.44 0.63
N SER A 55 12.61 -10.44 1.25
CA SER A 55 11.44 -11.16 0.73
C SER A 55 10.38 -10.24 0.13
N LEU A 56 10.47 -8.95 0.44
CA LEU A 56 9.56 -7.92 -0.04
C LEU A 56 10.21 -6.55 0.07
N LEU A 57 9.97 -5.67 -0.91
CA LEU A 57 10.25 -4.24 -0.83
C LEU A 57 8.91 -3.50 -0.77
N ALA A 58 8.75 -2.63 0.21
CA ALA A 58 7.53 -1.85 0.38
C ALA A 58 7.87 -0.37 0.55
N GLY A 59 7.29 0.48 -0.31
CA GLY A 59 7.40 1.92 -0.24
C GLY A 59 6.09 2.53 0.24
N LEU A 60 6.14 3.28 1.35
CA LEU A 60 5.00 4.05 1.86
C LEU A 60 4.78 5.35 1.05
N TYR A 61 4.85 5.25 -0.27
CA TYR A 61 4.57 6.33 -1.21
C TYR A 61 3.31 6.04 -2.02
N SER A 62 2.69 7.09 -2.56
CA SER A 62 1.64 6.96 -3.59
C SER A 62 2.19 7.40 -4.93
N PHE A 63 2.09 6.54 -5.94
CA PHE A 63 2.59 6.82 -7.29
C PHE A 63 1.50 7.41 -8.17
N GLN A 64 1.85 8.52 -8.82
CA GLN A 64 0.97 9.31 -9.66
C GLN A 64 1.29 9.06 -11.13
N PRO A 65 0.35 9.33 -12.05
CA PRO A 65 0.58 9.14 -13.47
C PRO A 65 1.36 10.31 -14.10
N VAL A 66 2.47 10.70 -13.47
CA VAL A 66 3.39 11.74 -13.96
C VAL A 66 4.72 11.10 -14.36
N ALA A 67 5.41 11.68 -15.35
CA ALA A 67 6.60 11.07 -15.94
C ALA A 67 7.66 10.65 -14.91
N SER A 68 7.96 11.50 -13.92
CA SER A 68 8.93 11.21 -12.86
C SER A 68 8.58 9.99 -12.02
N ASP A 69 7.29 9.79 -11.73
CA ASP A 69 6.81 8.67 -10.92
C ASP A 69 6.79 7.38 -11.73
N LEU A 70 6.38 7.45 -13.00
CA LEU A 70 6.38 6.29 -13.91
C LEU A 70 7.81 5.82 -14.24
N GLU A 71 8.74 6.75 -14.45
CA GLU A 71 10.16 6.43 -14.62
C GLU A 71 10.75 5.78 -13.37
N LEU A 72 10.43 6.32 -12.18
CA LEU A 72 10.87 5.75 -10.91
C LEU A 72 10.30 4.33 -10.71
N LEU A 73 9.01 4.11 -11.00
CA LEU A 73 8.41 2.78 -10.96
C LEU A 73 9.11 1.81 -11.89
N GLY A 74 9.41 2.22 -13.13
CA GLY A 74 10.17 1.40 -14.07
C GLY A 74 11.52 0.98 -13.52
N ARG A 75 12.28 1.93 -12.94
CA ARG A 75 13.57 1.64 -12.29
C ARG A 75 13.44 0.70 -11.10
N LEU A 76 12.43 0.92 -10.26
CA LEU A 76 12.14 0.05 -9.11
C LEU A 76 11.76 -1.36 -9.55
N GLY A 77 10.97 -1.50 -10.62
CA GLY A 77 10.67 -2.78 -11.25
C GLY A 77 11.92 -3.49 -11.75
N SER A 78 12.84 -2.76 -12.39
CA SER A 78 14.13 -3.33 -12.83
C SER A 78 14.95 -3.82 -11.65
N ILE A 79 15.05 -3.02 -10.58
CA ILE A 79 15.76 -3.40 -9.35
C ILE A 79 15.10 -4.63 -8.72
N ALA A 80 13.78 -4.61 -8.55
CA ALA A 80 12.96 -5.71 -8.03
C ALA A 80 13.19 -7.00 -8.83
N SER A 81 13.20 -6.91 -10.16
CA SER A 81 13.47 -8.05 -11.05
C SER A 81 14.90 -8.58 -10.93
N LEU A 82 15.89 -7.70 -10.70
CA LEU A 82 17.29 -8.10 -10.55
C LEU A 82 17.55 -8.82 -9.23
N VAL A 83 16.92 -8.37 -8.14
CA VAL A 83 17.08 -8.99 -6.82
C VAL A 83 16.11 -10.15 -6.59
N GLY A 84 15.10 -10.29 -7.45
CA GLY A 84 14.07 -11.32 -7.34
C GLY A 84 13.08 -11.07 -6.20
N VAL A 85 12.74 -9.80 -5.92
CA VAL A 85 11.90 -9.41 -4.79
C VAL A 85 10.87 -8.38 -5.25
N PRO A 86 9.56 -8.55 -4.98
CA PRO A 86 8.54 -7.61 -5.43
C PRO A 86 8.64 -6.27 -4.74
N TRP A 87 8.21 -5.24 -5.46
CA TRP A 87 7.95 -3.90 -4.96
C TRP A 87 6.46 -3.69 -4.73
N LEU A 88 6.09 -3.21 -3.55
CA LEU A 88 4.74 -2.79 -3.18
C LEU A 88 4.70 -1.30 -2.83
N SER A 89 3.69 -0.59 -3.35
CA SER A 89 3.41 0.79 -2.95
C SER A 89 1.94 1.17 -3.20
N ALA A 90 1.55 2.40 -2.90
CA ALA A 90 0.19 2.87 -3.20
C ALA A 90 0.06 3.43 -4.62
N ALA A 91 -1.15 3.34 -5.19
CA ALA A 91 -1.54 4.01 -6.42
C ALA A 91 -2.33 5.29 -6.12
N ASP A 92 -2.10 6.32 -6.92
CA ASP A 92 -3.00 7.46 -7.05
C ASP A 92 -4.20 7.07 -7.92
N PRO A 93 -5.44 7.49 -7.56
CA PRO A 93 -6.66 7.25 -8.34
C PRO A 93 -6.55 7.58 -9.83
N ARG A 94 -5.70 8.55 -10.19
CA ARG A 94 -5.53 8.96 -11.59
C ARG A 94 -4.89 7.89 -12.46
N LEU A 95 -4.19 6.91 -11.88
CA LEU A 95 -3.75 5.70 -12.60
C LEU A 95 -4.93 4.83 -13.04
N ALA A 96 -6.04 4.85 -12.29
CA ALA A 96 -7.29 4.20 -12.66
C ALA A 96 -8.14 5.03 -13.64
N GLY A 97 -7.76 6.29 -13.91
CA GLY A 97 -8.53 7.22 -14.74
C GLY A 97 -9.54 8.06 -13.96
N SER A 98 -9.49 8.05 -12.62
CA SER A 98 -10.35 8.87 -11.76
C SER A 98 -9.55 9.97 -11.06
N ALA A 99 -10.09 11.18 -10.95
CA ALA A 99 -9.47 12.24 -10.15
C ALA A 99 -9.57 11.95 -8.64
N SER A 100 -10.65 11.32 -8.22
CA SER A 100 -10.89 10.87 -6.85
C SER A 100 -11.92 9.74 -6.86
N VAL A 101 -11.53 8.56 -6.38
CA VAL A 101 -12.46 7.43 -6.23
C VAL A 101 -13.48 7.62 -5.12
N HIS A 102 -13.25 8.57 -4.20
CA HIS A 102 -14.23 8.95 -3.18
C HIS A 102 -15.39 9.74 -3.80
N LEU A 103 -15.09 10.72 -4.65
CA LEU A 103 -16.10 11.57 -5.30
C LEU A 103 -16.76 10.88 -6.50
N SER A 104 -16.03 10.01 -7.20
CA SER A 104 -16.51 9.24 -8.35
C SER A 104 -16.25 7.75 -8.14
N PRO A 105 -17.04 7.07 -7.30
CA PRO A 105 -16.89 5.64 -7.04
C PRO A 105 -17.40 4.76 -8.19
N ASP A 106 -18.25 5.29 -9.08
CA ASP A 106 -18.73 4.58 -10.25
C ASP A 106 -17.65 4.57 -11.36
N PRO A 107 -17.22 3.38 -11.84
CA PRO A 107 -16.21 3.29 -12.89
C PRO A 107 -16.64 3.85 -14.25
N ASP A 108 -17.94 4.08 -14.48
CA ASP A 108 -18.43 4.69 -15.72
C ASP A 108 -18.03 6.18 -15.82
N ASP A 109 -17.74 6.83 -14.69
CA ASP A 109 -17.22 8.20 -14.64
C ASP A 109 -15.70 8.29 -14.85
N TRP A 110 -15.00 7.15 -14.95
CA TRP A 110 -13.54 7.12 -15.07
C TRP A 110 -13.11 7.18 -16.53
N SER A 111 -11.95 7.81 -16.78
CA SER A 111 -11.36 7.85 -18.12
C SER A 111 -11.14 6.42 -18.65
N THR A 112 -11.68 6.16 -19.85
CA THR A 112 -11.49 4.91 -20.57
C THR A 112 -10.08 4.74 -21.10
N ASP A 113 -9.42 5.86 -21.42
CA ASP A 113 -8.13 5.89 -22.08
C ASP A 113 -7.00 6.04 -21.06
N PRO A 114 -6.26 4.97 -20.77
CA PRO A 114 -5.10 5.04 -19.89
C PRO A 114 -3.98 5.81 -20.58
N LEU A 115 -3.19 6.53 -19.79
CA LEU A 115 -2.07 7.30 -20.31
C LEU A 115 -1.07 6.40 -21.06
N PRO A 116 -0.57 6.80 -22.25
CA PRO A 116 0.33 5.97 -23.04
C PRO A 116 1.58 5.53 -22.29
N ALA A 117 2.16 6.42 -21.47
CA ALA A 117 3.33 6.11 -20.64
C ALA A 117 3.03 5.05 -19.56
N TRP A 118 1.83 5.09 -18.97
CA TRP A 118 1.40 4.07 -18.01
C TRP A 118 1.27 2.71 -18.71
N GLN A 119 0.63 2.67 -19.88
CA GLN A 119 0.50 1.43 -20.65
C GLN A 119 1.85 0.88 -21.13
N ALA A 120 2.76 1.75 -21.56
CA ALA A 120 4.12 1.35 -21.91
C ALA A 120 4.84 0.71 -20.73
N LEU A 121 4.73 1.28 -19.53
CA LEU A 121 5.30 0.70 -18.30
C LEU A 121 4.69 -0.66 -17.98
N ARG A 122 3.36 -0.82 -18.07
CA ARG A 122 2.68 -2.10 -17.77
C ARG A 122 3.08 -3.25 -18.70
N ARG A 123 3.53 -2.93 -19.92
CA ARG A 123 3.98 -3.91 -20.92
C ARG A 123 5.45 -4.28 -20.80
N THR A 124 6.20 -3.68 -19.88
CA THR A 124 7.59 -4.07 -19.66
C THR A 124 7.67 -5.42 -18.94
N PRO A 125 8.74 -6.20 -19.16
CA PRO A 125 8.97 -7.44 -18.41
C PRO A 125 9.01 -7.22 -16.88
N GLU A 126 9.48 -6.05 -16.45
CA GLU A 126 9.64 -5.67 -15.04
C GLU A 126 8.31 -5.39 -14.33
N ALA A 127 7.25 -5.07 -15.06
CA ALA A 127 5.92 -4.77 -14.53
C ALA A 127 5.38 -5.86 -13.59
N ARG A 128 5.73 -7.12 -13.86
CA ARG A 128 5.33 -8.30 -13.05
C ARG A 128 5.84 -8.28 -11.60
N TRP A 129 6.81 -7.43 -11.29
CA TRP A 129 7.41 -7.30 -9.97
C TRP A 129 6.87 -6.10 -9.18
N ILE A 130 5.97 -5.31 -9.76
CA ILE A 130 5.43 -4.11 -9.14
C ILE A 130 3.96 -4.36 -8.82
N GLY A 131 3.57 -4.22 -7.55
CA GLY A 131 2.18 -4.20 -7.11
C GLY A 131 1.81 -2.83 -6.56
N LEU A 132 0.68 -2.28 -6.98
CA LEU A 132 0.18 -1.00 -6.49
C LEU A 132 -1.20 -1.15 -5.88
N ALA A 133 -1.36 -0.72 -4.62
CA ALA A 133 -2.62 -0.85 -3.87
C ALA A 133 -3.38 0.47 -3.76
N MET A 134 -4.72 0.40 -3.74
CA MET A 134 -5.61 1.54 -3.47
C MET A 134 -7.02 1.07 -3.10
N PRO A 135 -7.90 1.90 -2.51
CA PRO A 135 -7.65 3.25 -2.00
C PRO A 135 -7.04 3.21 -0.58
N ARG A 136 -6.88 4.36 0.07
CA ARG A 136 -6.39 4.45 1.45
C ARG A 136 -7.43 3.88 2.45
N PHE A 137 -6.99 3.62 3.67
CA PHE A 137 -7.86 3.17 4.78
C PHE A 137 -7.59 4.00 6.04
N LEU A 138 -8.52 4.03 6.98
CA LEU A 138 -8.40 4.90 8.15
C LEU A 138 -7.42 4.30 9.17
N LEU A 139 -6.46 5.11 9.64
CA LEU A 139 -5.46 4.67 10.63
C LEU A 139 -5.92 4.88 12.08
N ARG A 140 -6.74 5.89 12.32
CA ARG A 140 -7.37 6.15 13.62
C ARG A 140 -8.62 7.00 13.45
N LEU A 141 -9.50 6.92 14.44
CA LEU A 141 -10.55 7.91 14.60
C LEU A 141 -9.95 9.26 14.98
N ALA A 142 -10.60 10.33 14.52
CA ALA A 142 -10.25 11.67 14.92
C ALA A 142 -10.46 11.87 16.43
N TYR A 143 -9.67 12.77 17.03
CA TYR A 143 -9.87 13.13 18.42
C TYR A 143 -11.09 14.06 18.56
N GLY A 144 -11.95 13.75 19.53
CA GLY A 144 -13.16 14.53 19.79
C GLY A 144 -14.33 13.70 20.28
N GLU A 145 -15.47 14.33 20.52
CA GLU A 145 -16.71 13.71 20.98
C GLU A 145 -17.25 12.65 20.00
N ARG A 146 -17.06 12.87 18.69
CA ARG A 146 -17.52 11.98 17.63
C ARG A 146 -16.55 10.82 17.32
N GLY A 147 -15.36 10.84 17.90
CA GLY A 147 -14.33 9.85 17.68
C GLY A 147 -13.71 9.42 19.00
N THR A 148 -12.38 9.51 19.10
CA THR A 148 -11.68 9.16 20.34
C THR A 148 -11.56 10.39 21.22
N ARG A 149 -12.22 10.41 22.38
CA ARG A 149 -12.12 11.54 23.31
C ARG A 149 -10.68 11.71 23.81
N CYS A 150 -10.16 12.94 23.79
CA CYS A 150 -8.88 13.26 24.43
C CYS A 150 -9.09 13.36 25.95
N GLU A 151 -8.33 12.58 26.73
CA GLU A 151 -8.41 12.60 28.20
C GLU A 151 -7.73 13.82 28.82
N ALA A 152 -6.67 14.33 28.18
CA ALA A 152 -5.82 15.37 28.75
C ALA A 152 -6.45 16.77 28.68
N LEU A 153 -7.23 17.05 27.63
CA LEU A 153 -7.88 18.35 27.43
C LEU A 153 -9.08 18.23 26.48
N PRO A 154 -10.06 19.14 26.55
CA PRO A 154 -11.16 19.19 25.59
C PRO A 154 -10.62 19.63 24.22
N PHE A 155 -10.42 18.66 23.32
CA PHE A 155 -9.87 18.84 21.99
C PHE A 155 -10.78 18.23 20.93
N GLU A 156 -11.05 19.00 19.89
CA GLU A 156 -11.74 18.57 18.67
C GLU A 156 -10.77 18.72 17.50
N GLU A 157 -10.44 17.60 16.87
CA GLU A 157 -9.53 17.58 15.71
C GLU A 157 -10.24 17.98 14.43
N LEU A 158 -11.46 17.51 14.24
CA LEU A 158 -12.25 17.77 13.05
C LEU A 158 -13.14 18.98 13.25
N SER A 159 -13.32 19.73 12.17
CA SER A 159 -14.34 20.77 12.13
C SER A 159 -15.74 20.15 12.17
N HIS A 160 -16.78 20.99 12.33
CA HIS A 160 -18.17 20.54 12.29
C HIS A 160 -18.56 19.90 10.95
N SER A 161 -17.85 20.23 9.88
CA SER A 161 -18.04 19.70 8.52
C SER A 161 -16.68 19.31 7.95
N PRO A 162 -16.11 18.17 8.38
CA PRO A 162 -14.78 17.77 7.98
C PRO A 162 -14.74 17.51 6.47
N ALA A 163 -13.67 17.98 5.83
CA ALA A 163 -13.36 17.59 4.47
C ALA A 163 -12.80 16.16 4.47
N HIS A 164 -12.90 15.48 3.33
CA HIS A 164 -12.40 14.12 3.17
C HIS A 164 -10.91 13.99 3.52
N GLU A 165 -10.09 14.99 3.18
CA GLU A 165 -8.65 14.97 3.46
C GLU A 165 -8.28 15.34 4.91
N ASP A 166 -9.25 15.75 5.75
CA ASP A 166 -9.00 16.04 7.17
C ASP A 166 -8.83 14.75 8.00
N TYR A 167 -9.24 13.61 7.44
CA TYR A 167 -9.10 12.30 8.09
C TYR A 167 -7.68 11.73 7.94
N LEU A 168 -7.25 10.95 8.93
CA LEU A 168 -5.94 10.29 8.90
C LEU A 168 -5.95 9.04 8.03
N TRP A 169 -5.94 9.25 6.72
CA TRP A 169 -5.84 8.20 5.72
C TRP A 169 -4.43 7.58 5.66
N GLY A 170 -4.38 6.27 5.77
CA GLY A 170 -3.18 5.45 5.74
C GLY A 170 -2.82 4.94 4.37
N ASN A 171 -1.53 4.72 4.16
CA ASN A 171 -1.04 4.13 2.93
C ASN A 171 -1.51 2.66 2.82
N PRO A 172 -2.21 2.26 1.74
CA PRO A 172 -2.74 0.90 1.57
C PRO A 172 -1.67 -0.21 1.52
N THR A 173 -0.41 0.16 1.30
CA THR A 173 0.71 -0.77 1.41
C THR A 173 0.82 -1.37 2.81
N LEU A 174 0.46 -0.61 3.86
CA LEU A 174 0.43 -1.13 5.23
C LEU A 174 -0.59 -2.27 5.38
N ALA A 175 -1.75 -2.14 4.75
CA ALA A 175 -2.75 -3.20 4.73
C ALA A 175 -2.20 -4.45 4.01
N CYS A 176 -1.56 -4.26 2.86
CA CYS A 176 -0.91 -5.36 2.14
C CYS A 176 0.14 -6.07 3.00
N LEU A 177 0.96 -5.31 3.73
CA LEU A 177 1.97 -5.85 4.64
C LEU A 177 1.36 -6.64 5.80
N LEU A 178 0.31 -6.13 6.44
CA LEU A 178 -0.37 -6.82 7.54
C LEU A 178 -0.91 -8.18 7.10
N VAL A 179 -1.59 -8.21 5.95
CA VAL A 179 -2.09 -9.47 5.37
C VAL A 179 -0.94 -10.46 5.11
N LEU A 180 0.19 -10.00 4.57
CA LEU A 180 1.36 -10.85 4.34
C LEU A 180 2.01 -11.35 5.65
N VAL A 181 2.07 -10.51 6.68
CA VAL A 181 2.62 -10.92 7.98
C VAL A 181 1.71 -11.95 8.65
N HIS A 182 0.39 -11.74 8.63
CA HIS A 182 -0.58 -12.72 9.15
C HIS A 182 -0.50 -14.05 8.39
N ALA A 183 -0.40 -13.97 7.06
CA ALA A 183 -0.19 -15.10 6.17
C ALA A 183 1.03 -15.95 6.56
N ILE A 184 2.18 -15.29 6.76
CA ILE A 184 3.43 -15.94 7.16
C ILE A 184 3.33 -16.50 8.57
N ALA A 185 2.74 -15.76 9.51
CA ALA A 185 2.57 -16.20 10.89
C ALA A 185 1.70 -17.47 10.97
N ALA A 186 0.64 -17.56 10.16
CA ALA A 186 -0.27 -18.70 10.16
C ALA A 186 0.29 -19.93 9.43
N SER A 187 0.99 -19.74 8.30
CA SER A 187 1.39 -20.86 7.42
C SER A 187 2.89 -21.16 7.40
N GLY A 188 3.73 -20.30 8.00
CA GLY A 188 5.19 -20.39 7.97
C GLY A 188 5.81 -20.13 6.59
N ARG A 189 4.99 -19.82 5.57
CA ARG A 189 5.41 -19.47 4.22
C ARG A 189 4.68 -18.20 3.81
N PRO A 190 5.27 -17.37 2.95
CA PRO A 190 4.51 -16.30 2.39
C PRO A 190 3.60 -16.93 1.32
N MET A 191 2.34 -17.15 1.70
CA MET A 191 1.31 -17.71 0.83
C MET A 191 0.45 -16.57 0.31
N TYR A 192 0.22 -16.54 -1.00
CA TYR A 192 -0.29 -15.35 -1.69
C TYR A 192 -1.64 -15.56 -2.39
N SER A 193 -2.14 -16.81 -2.39
CA SER A 193 -3.37 -17.22 -3.05
C SER A 193 -4.27 -18.02 -2.10
N GLY A 194 -5.56 -17.70 -2.06
CA GLY A 194 -6.57 -18.50 -1.35
C GLY A 194 -6.61 -18.34 0.17
N MET A 195 -5.95 -17.33 0.73
CA MET A 195 -6.01 -17.03 2.16
C MET A 195 -6.96 -15.88 2.47
N ASN A 196 -7.23 -15.71 3.77
CA ASN A 196 -7.94 -14.54 4.24
C ASN A 196 -7.07 -13.29 4.00
N LEU A 197 -7.53 -12.42 3.12
CA LEU A 197 -6.89 -11.15 2.77
C LEU A 197 -7.59 -9.97 3.47
N GLU A 198 -8.27 -10.25 4.57
CA GLU A 198 -9.01 -9.29 5.37
C GLU A 198 -8.16 -8.76 6.52
N ILE A 199 -8.43 -7.51 6.87
CA ILE A 199 -7.92 -6.83 8.04
C ILE A 199 -9.15 -6.32 8.77
N GLY A 200 -9.44 -6.92 9.93
CA GLY A 200 -10.51 -6.48 10.82
C GLY A 200 -10.01 -5.50 11.86
N GLU A 201 -10.93 -5.10 12.75
CA GLU A 201 -10.68 -4.21 13.89
C GLU A 201 -10.09 -2.86 13.47
N LEU A 202 -10.45 -2.39 12.27
CA LEU A 202 -10.09 -1.06 11.84
C LEU A 202 -10.87 0.00 12.65
N PRO A 203 -10.30 1.20 12.81
CA PRO A 203 -10.98 2.28 13.50
C PRO A 203 -12.17 2.76 12.66
N CYS A 204 -13.36 2.25 12.94
CA CYS A 204 -14.61 2.72 12.35
C CYS A 204 -15.57 3.05 13.48
N ALA A 205 -16.21 4.22 13.42
CA ALA A 205 -17.21 4.62 14.42
C ALA A 205 -18.18 5.63 13.83
N GLY A 206 -19.40 5.67 14.36
CA GLY A 206 -20.34 6.77 14.10
C GLY A 206 -20.75 6.95 12.63
N GLY A 207 -20.80 5.87 11.84
CA GLY A 207 -21.13 5.90 10.41
C GLY A 207 -19.95 6.27 9.49
N GLN A 208 -18.75 6.42 10.04
CA GLN A 208 -17.54 6.62 9.25
C GLN A 208 -17.03 5.31 8.67
N SER A 209 -16.78 5.30 7.36
CA SER A 209 -16.16 4.17 6.65
C SER A 209 -14.69 4.03 7.05
N CYS A 210 -14.25 2.80 7.31
CA CYS A 210 -12.84 2.48 7.55
C CYS A 210 -11.99 2.54 6.26
N ILE A 211 -12.64 2.68 5.09
CA ILE A 211 -11.99 2.83 3.78
C ILE A 211 -12.30 4.18 3.15
N GLU A 212 -11.34 4.73 2.40
CA GLU A 212 -11.43 6.04 1.76
C GLU A 212 -12.61 6.17 0.77
N ALA A 213 -12.89 5.08 0.04
CA ALA A 213 -13.97 5.03 -0.92
C ALA A 213 -14.65 3.65 -0.87
N LEU A 214 -15.99 3.66 -0.86
CA LEU A 214 -16.78 2.44 -0.98
C LEU A 214 -16.87 2.05 -2.45
N LEU A 215 -15.99 1.13 -2.87
CA LEU A 215 -15.94 0.63 -4.23
C LEU A 215 -16.91 -0.53 -4.41
N GLY A 216 -17.78 -0.43 -5.42
CA GLY A 216 -18.59 -1.55 -5.88
C GLY A 216 -17.75 -2.58 -6.65
N GLU A 217 -18.35 -3.74 -6.92
CA GLU A 217 -17.69 -4.84 -7.65
C GLU A 217 -17.14 -4.40 -9.02
N ARG A 218 -17.96 -3.70 -9.82
CA ARG A 218 -17.55 -3.13 -11.12
C ARG A 218 -16.32 -2.21 -10.99
N ALA A 219 -16.28 -1.40 -9.95
CA ALA A 219 -15.17 -0.48 -9.70
C ALA A 219 -13.89 -1.26 -9.35
N ALA A 220 -14.02 -2.27 -8.50
CA ALA A 220 -12.91 -3.13 -8.11
C ALA A 220 -12.37 -3.95 -9.29
N GLU A 221 -13.25 -4.51 -10.14
CA GLU A 221 -12.87 -5.17 -11.40
C GLU A 221 -12.11 -4.23 -12.33
N ARG A 222 -12.62 -3.01 -12.51
CA ARG A 222 -11.96 -1.99 -13.34
C ARG A 222 -10.56 -1.65 -12.83
N LEU A 223 -10.36 -1.60 -11.51
CA LEU A 223 -9.03 -1.42 -10.91
C LEU A 223 -8.09 -2.60 -11.22
N LEU A 224 -8.59 -3.83 -11.11
CA LEU A 224 -7.84 -5.04 -11.42
C LEU A 224 -7.39 -5.08 -12.89
N ASP A 225 -8.27 -4.72 -13.83
CA ASP A 225 -7.95 -4.62 -15.26
C ASP A 225 -6.86 -3.57 -15.54
N ARG A 226 -6.85 -2.51 -14.74
CA ARG A 226 -5.83 -1.45 -14.78
C ARG A 226 -4.51 -1.85 -14.07
N GLY A 227 -4.42 -3.07 -13.55
CA GLY A 227 -3.21 -3.58 -12.90
C GLY A 227 -3.05 -3.13 -11.45
N LEU A 228 -4.11 -2.58 -10.85
CA LEU A 228 -4.10 -2.06 -9.48
C LEU A 228 -4.73 -3.10 -8.55
N MET A 229 -4.31 -3.10 -7.28
CA MET A 229 -4.81 -3.99 -6.25
C MET A 229 -5.85 -3.25 -5.39
N PRO A 230 -7.15 -3.56 -5.54
CA PRO A 230 -8.19 -2.91 -4.78
C PRO A 230 -8.23 -3.42 -3.33
N LEU A 231 -8.25 -2.48 -2.39
CA LEU A 231 -8.82 -2.66 -1.06
C LEU A 231 -10.31 -2.32 -1.12
N VAL A 232 -11.14 -3.18 -0.56
CA VAL A 232 -12.60 -2.97 -0.47
C VAL A 232 -13.04 -3.00 0.98
N GLY A 233 -13.94 -2.09 1.36
CA GLY A 233 -14.54 -2.09 2.69
C GLY A 233 -15.53 -3.23 2.85
N MET A 234 -15.58 -3.82 4.04
CA MET A 234 -16.56 -4.84 4.39
C MET A 234 -17.86 -4.15 4.86
N ARG A 235 -19.02 -4.60 4.36
CA ARG A 235 -20.30 -3.93 4.59
C ARG A 235 -20.79 -4.02 6.04
N ASP A 236 -20.48 -5.13 6.70
CA ASP A 236 -20.99 -5.47 8.04
C ASP A 236 -19.86 -5.77 9.04
N ALA A 237 -18.64 -5.32 8.72
CA ALA A 237 -17.48 -5.51 9.57
C ALA A 237 -16.57 -4.29 9.52
N ASP A 238 -15.94 -4.01 10.65
CA ASP A 238 -14.95 -2.95 10.80
C ASP A 238 -13.62 -3.37 10.16
N GLY A 239 -13.63 -3.51 8.84
CA GLY A 239 -12.52 -4.13 8.13
C GLY A 239 -12.47 -3.83 6.64
N VAL A 240 -11.29 -4.09 6.08
CA VAL A 240 -11.04 -4.03 4.63
C VAL A 240 -10.50 -5.35 4.14
N ARG A 241 -10.70 -5.62 2.87
CA ARG A 241 -10.18 -6.79 2.19
C ARG A 241 -9.37 -6.38 0.97
N LEU A 242 -8.15 -6.91 0.87
CA LEU A 242 -7.41 -6.90 -0.39
C LEU A 242 -7.96 -7.99 -1.30
N LEU A 243 -8.39 -7.67 -2.52
CA LEU A 243 -9.00 -8.70 -3.38
C LEU A 243 -8.00 -9.76 -3.82
N ARG A 244 -6.80 -9.35 -4.24
CA ARG A 244 -5.69 -10.26 -4.58
C ARG A 244 -4.37 -9.51 -4.71
N PHE A 245 -3.27 -10.24 -4.54
CA PHE A 245 -1.95 -9.77 -4.95
C PHE A 245 -1.78 -9.91 -6.46
N GLN A 246 -1.74 -8.77 -7.15
CA GLN A 246 -1.57 -8.68 -8.59
C GLN A 246 -0.46 -7.68 -8.91
N SER A 247 0.26 -7.93 -10.00
CA SER A 247 1.19 -6.95 -10.54
C SER A 247 0.49 -5.95 -11.46
N ILE A 248 1.20 -4.86 -11.77
CA ILE A 248 0.74 -3.88 -12.74
C ILE A 248 0.81 -4.38 -14.19
N ALA A 249 1.32 -5.58 -14.44
CA ALA A 249 1.52 -6.08 -15.79
C ALA A 249 0.23 -6.05 -16.66
N ASP A 250 0.42 -5.87 -17.96
CA ASP A 250 -0.60 -6.03 -19.00
C ASP A 250 -0.16 -7.15 -19.97
N PRO A 251 -0.83 -8.33 -19.98
CA PRO A 251 -2.06 -8.66 -19.23
C PRO A 251 -1.84 -8.84 -17.72
N PRO A 252 -2.90 -8.68 -16.89
CA PRO A 252 -2.90 -8.97 -15.46
C PRO A 252 -2.23 -10.29 -15.08
N THR A 253 -1.23 -10.24 -14.20
CA THR A 253 -0.58 -11.44 -13.66
C THR A 253 -0.43 -11.35 -12.13
N PRO A 254 -0.41 -12.48 -11.40
CA PRO A 254 -0.10 -12.48 -9.98
C PRO A 254 1.23 -11.79 -9.69
N LEU A 255 1.32 -11.07 -8.57
CA LEU A 255 2.57 -10.44 -8.16
C LEU A 255 3.63 -11.52 -7.88
N ARG A 256 4.83 -11.34 -8.42
CA ARG A 256 5.93 -12.28 -8.19
C ARG A 256 6.59 -12.04 -6.85
N PHE A 257 6.48 -13.02 -5.96
CA PHE A 257 7.23 -13.08 -4.72
C PHE A 257 8.39 -14.08 -4.78
#